data_AF-A0A2V9STK5-F1
#
_entry.id   AF-A0A2V9STK5-F1
#
_cell.length_a   1.000
_cell.length_b   1.000
_cell.length_c   1.000
_cell.angle_alpha   90.00
_cell.angle_beta   90.00
_cell.angle_gamma   90.00
#
_symmetry.space_group_name_H-M   'P 1'
#
loop_
_entity.id
_entity.type
_entity.pdbx_description
1 polymer ?
#
loop_
_entity_poly.entity_id
_entity_poly.type
_entity_poly.pdbx_seq_one_letter_code
_entity_poly.pdbx_strand_id
1 'polypeptide(L)'
;MRLRQNQNLDEMRAAMFSQRFSYAIICYNVQTYESGGVVEVVKSRQNAETTMKELQDCQSSEHRQEGWRYFFERTTLEPGTDPAEATQRRQMDLEVRESKAVQQSNSSPELARAFREKQ
;
A
#
# COMPACT_ATOMS: atom_id res chain seq x y z
N MET A 1 32.74 -18.60 4.71
CA MET A 1 32.94 -17.28 4.09
C MET A 1 32.13 -17.04 2.79
N ARG A 2 31.39 -18.02 2.23
CA ARG A 2 30.55 -17.85 1.02
C ARG A 2 29.13 -17.29 1.25
N LEU A 3 28.63 -17.31 2.48
CA LEU A 3 27.27 -16.83 2.80
C LEU A 3 27.10 -15.31 2.65
N ARG A 4 28.13 -14.51 2.96
CA ARG A 4 28.07 -13.04 2.87
C ARG A 4 28.04 -12.49 1.44
N GLN A 5 28.59 -13.22 0.46
CA GLN A 5 28.60 -12.78 -0.94
C GLN A 5 27.23 -12.97 -1.62
N ASN A 6 26.48 -14.01 -1.26
CA ASN A 6 25.16 -14.27 -1.86
C ASN A 6 24.09 -13.28 -1.37
N GLN A 7 24.14 -12.89 -0.08
CA GLN A 7 23.24 -11.87 0.47
C GLN A 7 23.39 -10.51 -0.23
N ASN A 8 24.63 -10.12 -0.53
CA ASN A 8 24.91 -8.85 -1.20
C ASN A 8 24.37 -8.82 -2.65
N LEU A 9 24.41 -9.94 -3.37
CA LEU A 9 23.86 -10.03 -4.73
C LEU A 9 22.33 -9.95 -4.76
N ASP A 10 21.65 -10.59 -3.80
CA ASP A 10 20.19 -10.55 -3.71
C ASP A 10 19.69 -9.18 -3.23
N GLU A 11 20.41 -8.53 -2.31
CA GLU A 11 20.16 -7.14 -1.92
C GLU A 11 20.36 -6.17 -3.10
N MET A 12 21.43 -6.33 -3.90
CA MET A 12 21.65 -5.53 -5.10
C MET A 12 20.56 -5.75 -6.16
N ARG A 13 20.09 -6.99 -6.35
CA ARG A 13 18.99 -7.30 -7.27
C ARG A 13 17.67 -6.73 -6.78
N ALA A 14 17.36 -6.86 -5.49
CA ALA A 14 16.17 -6.27 -4.88
C ALA A 14 16.21 -4.73 -4.98
N ALA A 15 17.37 -4.12 -4.74
CA ALA A 15 17.58 -2.68 -4.91
C ALA A 15 17.38 -2.24 -6.37
N MET A 16 17.97 -2.94 -7.34
CA MET A 16 17.76 -2.66 -8.77
C MET A 16 16.30 -2.85 -9.21
N PHE A 17 15.63 -3.91 -8.75
CA PHE A 17 14.22 -4.14 -9.07
C PHE A 17 13.30 -3.12 -8.40
N SER A 18 13.64 -2.66 -7.18
CA SER A 18 12.86 -1.67 -6.45
C SER A 18 12.90 -0.28 -7.08
N GLN A 19 13.92 0.04 -7.89
CA GLN A 19 14.00 1.30 -8.65
C GLN A 19 13.02 1.39 -9.83
N ARG A 20 12.37 0.27 -10.21
CA ARG A 20 11.44 0.22 -11.34
C ARG A 20 9.97 0.35 -10.93
N PHE A 21 9.69 0.38 -9.63
CA PHE A 21 8.34 0.50 -9.12
C PHE A 21 8.06 1.91 -8.63
N SER A 22 6.81 2.30 -8.78
CA SER A 22 6.26 3.49 -8.16
C SER A 22 5.58 3.10 -6.85
N TYR A 23 5.47 4.08 -5.96
CA TYR A 23 4.83 3.92 -4.67
C TYR A 23 3.87 5.08 -4.42
N ALA A 24 2.66 4.76 -3.97
CA ALA A 24 1.69 5.75 -3.53
C ALA A 24 1.83 5.92 -2.01
N ILE A 25 2.02 7.15 -1.57
CA ILE A 25 2.01 7.53 -0.15
C ILE A 25 0.57 7.89 0.22
N ILE A 26 0.06 7.28 1.27
CA ILE A 26 -1.36 7.31 1.64
C ILE A 26 -1.49 7.82 3.07
N CYS A 27 -2.47 8.69 3.29
CA CYS A 27 -2.90 9.09 4.62
C CYS A 27 -4.13 8.26 5.03
N TYR A 28 -4.15 7.80 6.27
CA TYR A 28 -5.21 6.94 6.77
C TYR A 28 -5.34 7.07 8.28
N ASN A 29 -6.58 7.08 8.76
CA ASN A 29 -6.87 7.09 10.17
C ASN A 29 -6.94 5.66 10.71
N VAL A 30 -5.98 5.28 11.55
CA VAL A 30 -5.92 3.92 12.11
C VAL A 30 -6.96 3.65 13.19
N GLN A 31 -7.64 4.69 13.70
CA GLN A 31 -8.69 4.57 14.72
C GLN A 31 -10.09 4.51 14.09
N THR A 32 -10.37 5.38 13.11
CA THR A 32 -11.70 5.48 12.45
C THR A 32 -11.80 4.66 11.17
N TYR A 33 -10.68 4.13 10.67
CA TYR A 33 -10.57 3.45 9.37
C TYR A 33 -10.90 4.36 8.17
N GLU A 34 -10.87 5.68 8.37
CA GLU A 34 -11.10 6.65 7.32
C GLU A 34 -9.86 6.81 6.43
N SER A 35 -10.08 6.87 5.12
CA SER A 35 -9.01 7.17 4.16
C SER A 35 -8.86 8.69 4.00
N GLY A 36 -7.63 9.17 4.16
CA GLY A 36 -7.23 10.53 3.77
C GLY A 36 -6.74 10.61 2.33
N GLY A 37 -6.82 9.51 1.57
CA GLY A 37 -6.40 9.43 0.18
C GLY A 37 -4.89 9.27 -0.03
N VAL A 38 -4.51 9.21 -1.30
CA VAL A 38 -3.12 9.32 -1.75
C VAL A 38 -2.69 10.77 -1.62
N VAL A 39 -1.49 11.00 -1.10
CA VAL A 39 -0.89 12.33 -0.90
C VAL A 39 0.17 12.59 -1.97
N GLU A 40 0.89 11.54 -2.39
CA GLU A 40 1.91 11.65 -3.43
C GLU A 40 2.19 10.29 -4.08
N VAL A 41 2.61 10.29 -5.34
CA VAL A 41 3.14 9.10 -6.02
C VAL A 41 4.60 9.34 -6.37
N VAL A 42 5.50 8.51 -5.84
CA VAL A 42 6.95 8.66 -5.99
C VAL A 42 7.59 7.45 -6.64
N LYS A 43 8.73 7.67 -7.30
CA LYS A 43 9.53 6.60 -7.88
C LYS A 43 10.43 5.98 -6.82
N SER A 44 10.54 4.66 -6.82
CA SER A 44 11.40 3.86 -5.94
C SER A 44 10.96 3.83 -4.47
N ARG A 45 11.36 2.76 -3.78
CA ARG A 45 11.06 2.57 -2.37
C ARG A 45 11.79 3.56 -1.46
N GLN A 46 13.04 3.88 -1.78
CA GLN A 46 13.85 4.78 -0.96
C GLN A 46 13.24 6.18 -0.89
N ASN A 47 12.73 6.69 -2.02
CA ASN A 47 12.04 7.98 -2.02
C ASN A 47 10.73 7.88 -1.23
N ALA A 48 9.97 6.79 -1.37
CA ALA A 48 8.75 6.58 -0.59
C ALA A 48 9.01 6.58 0.93
N GLU A 49 10.07 5.91 1.38
CA GLU A 49 10.49 5.91 2.79
C GLU A 49 10.91 7.30 3.27
N THR A 50 11.65 8.03 2.43
CA THR A 50 12.12 9.40 2.75
C THR A 50 10.94 10.37 2.85
N THR A 51 10.11 10.44 1.81
CA THR A 51 8.94 11.33 1.76
C THR A 51 7.92 10.98 2.84
N MET A 52 7.65 9.69 3.10
CA MET A 52 6.77 9.28 4.20
C MET A 52 7.31 9.78 5.55
N LYS A 53 8.62 9.67 5.78
CA LYS A 53 9.23 10.16 7.02
C LYS A 53 9.11 11.67 7.14
N GLU A 54 9.38 12.42 6.07
CA GLU A 54 9.22 13.89 6.05
C GLU A 54 7.77 14.30 6.37
N LEU A 55 6.78 13.63 5.78
CA LEU A 55 5.36 13.86 6.09
C LEU A 55 5.01 13.57 7.55
N GLN A 56 5.57 12.50 8.12
CA GLN A 56 5.38 12.15 9.54
C GLN A 56 6.06 13.14 10.49
N ASP A 57 7.26 13.62 10.13
CA ASP A 57 8.03 14.61 10.89
C ASP A 57 7.32 15.97 10.88
N CYS A 58 6.71 16.36 9.75
CA CYS A 58 5.89 17.57 9.61
C CYS A 58 4.45 17.42 10.16
N GLN A 59 4.03 16.22 10.55
CA GLN A 59 2.67 15.98 11.05
C GLN A 59 2.45 16.65 12.41
N SER A 60 1.33 17.38 12.55
CA SER A 60 0.95 17.99 13.83
C SER A 60 0.63 16.94 14.90
N SER A 61 0.76 17.33 16.16
CA SER A 61 0.46 16.46 17.29
C SER A 61 -1.02 16.11 17.36
N GLU A 62 -1.90 17.06 17.02
CA GLU A 62 -3.35 16.90 16.99
C GLU A 62 -3.73 15.84 15.94
N HIS A 63 -3.22 15.98 14.71
CA HIS A 63 -3.47 15.04 13.62
C HIS A 63 -2.96 13.62 13.98
N ARG A 64 -1.84 13.52 14.72
CA ARG A 64 -1.36 12.23 15.25
C ARG A 64 -2.27 11.66 16.35
N GLN A 65 -2.75 12.50 17.26
CA GLN A 65 -3.62 12.08 18.36
C GLN A 65 -4.97 11.59 17.85
N GLU A 66 -5.50 12.21 16.80
CA GLU A 66 -6.70 11.79 16.07
C GLU A 66 -6.55 10.45 15.31
N GLY A 67 -5.34 9.90 15.24
CA GLY A 67 -5.08 8.59 14.64
C GLY A 67 -4.63 8.61 13.17
N TRP A 68 -4.42 9.78 12.56
CA TRP A 68 -3.93 9.86 11.17
C TRP A 68 -2.49 9.40 11.05
N ARG A 69 -2.17 8.53 10.08
CA ARG A 69 -0.82 8.03 9.81
C ARG A 69 -0.56 7.97 8.31
N TYR A 70 0.72 8.08 7.96
CA TYR A 70 1.18 7.91 6.58
C TYR A 70 1.82 6.53 6.40
N PHE A 71 1.51 5.88 5.29
CA PHE A 71 2.18 4.68 4.82
C PHE A 71 2.39 4.76 3.30
N PHE A 72 3.14 3.82 2.73
CA PHE A 72 3.26 3.72 1.27
C PHE A 72 3.02 2.28 0.80
N GLU A 73 2.48 2.15 -0.41
CA GLU A 73 2.27 0.86 -1.07
C GLU A 73 2.77 0.90 -2.51
N ARG A 74 3.11 -0.27 -3.07
CA ARG A 74 3.53 -0.37 -4.47
C ARG A 74 2.34 -0.09 -5.38
N THR A 75 2.54 0.73 -6.39
CA THR A 75 1.50 1.11 -7.35
C THR A 75 1.98 0.99 -8.80
N THR A 76 1.02 0.90 -9.72
CA THR A 76 1.23 1.01 -11.18
C THR A 76 1.04 2.44 -11.67
N LEU A 77 0.65 3.37 -10.79
CA LEU A 77 0.55 4.79 -11.12
C LEU A 77 1.93 5.38 -11.38
N GLU A 78 1.99 6.33 -12.30
CA GLU A 78 3.24 7.01 -12.62
C GLU A 78 3.59 8.03 -11.52
N PRO A 79 4.88 8.21 -11.19
CA PRO A 79 5.30 9.25 -10.27
C PRO A 79 4.84 10.63 -10.75
N GLY A 80 4.37 11.46 -9.82
CA GLY A 80 3.80 12.78 -10.14
C GLY A 80 2.35 12.75 -10.63
N THR A 81 1.67 11.60 -10.61
CA THR A 81 0.20 11.55 -10.76
C THR A 81 -0.46 12.43 -9.70
N ASP A 82 -1.48 13.19 -10.10
CA ASP A 82 -2.25 14.05 -9.18
C ASP A 82 -2.80 13.23 -7.99
N PRO A 83 -2.72 13.72 -6.75
CA PRO A 83 -3.16 12.98 -5.57
C PRO A 83 -4.66 12.61 -5.58
N ALA A 84 -5.53 13.48 -6.10
CA ALA A 84 -6.96 13.18 -6.19
C ALA A 84 -7.24 12.12 -7.25
N GLU A 85 -6.59 12.23 -8.42
CA GLU A 85 -6.66 11.19 -9.46
C GLU A 85 -6.11 9.85 -8.94
N ALA A 86 -4.97 9.87 -8.26
CA ALA A 86 -4.34 8.68 -7.69
C ALA A 86 -5.25 8.01 -6.64
N THR A 87 -5.95 8.81 -5.83
CA THR A 87 -6.94 8.32 -4.87
C THR A 87 -8.09 7.61 -5.57
N GLN A 88 -8.68 8.23 -6.61
CA GLN A 88 -9.77 7.61 -7.37
C GLN A 88 -9.35 6.30 -8.02
N ARG A 89 -8.19 6.28 -8.67
CA ARG A 89 -7.66 5.06 -9.31
C ARG A 89 -7.38 3.95 -8.31
N ARG A 90 -6.82 4.29 -7.14
CA ARG A 90 -6.60 3.35 -6.05
C ARG A 90 -7.91 2.77 -5.53
N GLN A 91 -8.92 3.61 -5.34
CA GLN A 91 -10.23 3.18 -4.87
C GLN A 91 -10.89 2.20 -5.86
N MET A 92 -10.87 2.52 -7.15
CA MET A 92 -11.39 1.64 -8.20
C MET A 92 -10.67 0.28 -8.24
N ASP A 93 -9.34 0.25 -8.06
CA ASP A 93 -8.59 -1.01 -8.03
C ASP A 93 -8.94 -1.88 -6.80
N LEU A 94 -9.18 -1.25 -5.64
CA LEU A 94 -9.67 -1.95 -4.45
C LEU A 94 -11.05 -2.58 -4.70
N GLU A 95 -11.98 -1.84 -5.26
CA GLU A 95 -13.33 -2.33 -5.59
C GLU A 95 -13.29 -3.52 -6.57
N VAL A 96 -12.39 -3.49 -7.55
CA VAL A 96 -12.18 -4.61 -8.48
C VAL A 96 -11.63 -5.85 -7.75
N ARG A 97 -10.66 -5.67 -6.84
CA ARG A 97 -10.09 -6.78 -6.05
C ARG A 97 -11.12 -7.40 -5.12
N GLU A 98 -11.90 -6.57 -4.43
CA GLU A 98 -12.98 -7.00 -3.55
C GLU A 98 -14.07 -7.76 -4.31
N SER A 99 -14.49 -7.24 -5.47
CA SER A 99 -15.48 -7.90 -6.34
C SER A 99 -15.01 -9.29 -6.78
N LYS A 100 -13.73 -9.43 -7.16
CA LYS A 100 -13.14 -10.73 -7.51
C LYS A 100 -13.08 -11.69 -6.32
N ALA A 101 -12.75 -11.19 -5.13
CA ALA A 101 -12.70 -12.00 -3.92
C ALA A 101 -14.08 -12.56 -3.55
N VAL A 102 -15.15 -11.76 -3.66
CA VAL A 102 -16.54 -12.19 -3.43
C VAL A 102 -16.98 -13.26 -4.45
N GLN A 103 -16.59 -13.11 -5.71
CA GLN A 103 -16.87 -14.13 -6.73
C GLN A 103 -16.16 -15.46 -6.40
N GLN A 104 -14.90 -15.41 -5.97
CA GLN A 104 -14.12 -16.59 -5.61
C GLN A 104 -14.70 -17.32 -4.38
N SER A 105 -15.14 -16.59 -3.35
CA SER A 105 -15.77 -17.19 -2.17
C SER A 105 -17.07 -17.92 -2.52
N ASN A 106 -17.84 -17.39 -3.47
CA ASN A 106 -19.10 -17.99 -3.91
C ASN A 106 -18.90 -19.21 -4.83
N SER A 107 -17.77 -19.28 -5.53
CA SER A 107 -17.42 -20.41 -6.40
C SER A 107 -16.70 -21.58 -5.68
N SER A 108 -16.33 -21.42 -4.41
CA SER A 108 -15.63 -22.45 -3.64
C SER A 108 -16.61 -23.34 -2.85
N PRO A 109 -16.75 -24.63 -3.18
CA PRO A 109 -17.65 -25.55 -2.47
C PRO A 109 -17.24 -25.78 -1.00
N GLU A 110 -15.95 -25.66 -0.68
CA GLU A 110 -15.43 -25.86 0.69
C GLU A 110 -15.76 -24.68 1.62
N LEU A 111 -15.72 -23.44 1.14
CA LEU A 111 -16.11 -22.27 1.94
C LEU A 111 -17.63 -22.12 2.05
N ALA A 112 -18.39 -22.56 1.04
CA ALA A 112 -19.86 -22.60 1.08
C ALA A 112 -20.43 -23.60 2.11
N ARG A 113 -19.62 -24.54 2.61
CA ARG A 113 -19.97 -25.44 3.72
C ARG A 113 -19.74 -24.79 5.09
N ALA A 114 -18.65 -24.03 5.25
CA ALA A 114 -18.33 -23.33 6.50
C ALA A 114 -19.37 -22.26 6.90
N PHE A 115 -20.08 -21.66 5.94
CA PHE A 115 -21.20 -20.75 6.21
C PHE A 115 -22.51 -21.46 6.60
N ARG A 116 -22.63 -22.76 6.33
CA ARG A 116 -23.87 -23.53 6.53
C ARG A 116 -23.96 -24.24 7.87
N GLU A 117 -22.85 -24.37 8.60
CA GLU A 117 -22.78 -25.06 9.90
C GLU A 117 -22.97 -24.13 11.12
N LYS A 118 -23.32 -22.85 10.89
CA LYS A 118 -23.62 -21.86 11.96
C LYS A 118 -25.10 -21.43 12.04
N GLN A 119 -26.02 -22.23 11.49
CA GLN A 119 -27.45 -22.14 11.77
C GLN A 119 -27.93 -23.44 12.42
#